data_AF-B4DAL6-F1
#
_entry.id   AF-B4DAL6-F1
#
_cell.length_a   1.000
_cell.length_b   1.000
_cell.length_c   1.000
_cell.angle_alpha   90.00
_cell.angle_beta   90.00
_cell.angle_gamma   90.00
#
_symmetry.space_group_name_H-M   'P 1'
#
loop_
_entity.id
_entity.type
_entity.pdbx_description
1 polymer ?
#
loop_
_entity_poly.entity_id
_entity_poly.type
_entity_poly.pdbx_seq_one_letter_code
_entity_poly.pdbx_strand_id
1 'polypeptide(L)'
;MRPLLSRTIPLALCLIIAGCSSPRPLPKYERPLARTQIQHVRTTAYTDTESDHIQYSNHNALGGTLQYGQIHSAAADWSRWPAGTIFRIRETGELYQVDDYGWALSGTNTIDLYKPSRALMNSWGVRTVTIENLQWGDPRQSLSILRPRSHYRHVKRMIAELEDRMDELSHPVPAMGPPSPSVMVAAASSSPTLAPQLAPIPATHAVPTAPAAIPVARPIAVASAPPPQNAPRAVPVSSRRTNPLANDPFFSGSNSR
;
A
#
# COMPACT_ATOMS: atom_id res chain seq x y z
N MET A 1 -58.79 13.28 53.81
CA MET A 1 -57.96 12.05 53.84
C MET A 1 -57.44 11.79 52.44
N ARG A 2 -56.11 11.88 52.29
CA ARG A 2 -55.20 11.43 51.20
C ARG A 2 -55.58 11.70 49.72
N PRO A 3 -54.85 12.59 49.02
CA PRO A 3 -54.96 12.76 47.56
C PRO A 3 -54.25 11.61 46.83
N LEU A 4 -54.89 11.03 45.81
CA LEU A 4 -54.27 10.04 44.94
C LEU A 4 -53.30 10.72 43.97
N LEU A 5 -52.06 10.25 44.04
CA LEU A 5 -50.88 10.69 43.30
C LEU A 5 -51.07 10.62 41.78
N SER A 6 -50.80 11.76 41.14
CA SER A 6 -50.36 11.92 39.76
C SER A 6 -49.25 10.92 39.40
N ARG A 7 -49.54 10.00 38.47
CA ARG A 7 -48.52 9.18 37.79
C ARG A 7 -48.07 9.90 36.51
N THR A 8 -47.18 10.87 36.67
CA THR A 8 -46.35 11.33 35.55
C THR A 8 -45.27 10.28 35.29
N ILE A 9 -45.41 9.53 34.22
CA ILE A 9 -44.34 8.69 33.68
C ILE A 9 -43.37 9.65 32.98
N PRO A 10 -42.12 9.86 33.45
CA PRO A 10 -41.17 10.61 32.67
C PRO A 10 -40.79 9.73 31.47
N LEU A 11 -41.15 10.21 30.28
CA LEU A 11 -40.63 9.71 29.00
C LEU A 11 -39.12 9.91 29.03
N ALA A 12 -38.41 8.88 29.48
CA ALA A 12 -36.96 8.83 29.53
C ALA A 12 -36.43 8.89 28.10
N LEU A 13 -36.16 10.11 27.65
CA LEU A 13 -34.98 10.56 26.92
C LEU A 13 -34.07 9.42 26.42
N CYS A 14 -34.49 8.71 25.36
CA CYS A 14 -33.58 8.02 24.47
C CYS A 14 -32.82 9.08 23.67
N LEU A 15 -31.84 9.70 24.31
CA LEU A 15 -30.86 10.55 23.66
C LEU A 15 -29.99 9.63 22.82
N ILE A 16 -30.39 9.50 21.54
CA ILE A 16 -29.64 8.82 20.50
C ILE A 16 -28.25 9.47 20.46
N ILE A 17 -27.27 8.78 21.01
CA ILE A 17 -25.85 9.13 20.86
C ILE A 17 -25.51 8.81 19.41
N ALA A 18 -25.90 9.70 18.50
CA ALA A 18 -25.37 9.73 17.15
C ALA A 18 -23.90 10.11 17.28
N GLY A 19 -23.04 9.10 17.46
CA GLY A 19 -21.60 9.27 17.35
C GLY A 19 -21.29 9.73 15.93
N CYS A 20 -21.15 11.03 15.73
CA CYS A 20 -20.62 11.61 14.51
C CYS A 20 -19.17 11.14 14.36
N SER A 21 -18.95 9.97 13.75
CA SER A 21 -17.65 9.52 13.30
C SER A 21 -17.26 10.39 12.10
N SER A 22 -16.67 11.56 12.38
CA SER A 22 -16.15 12.43 11.34
C SER A 22 -15.12 11.65 10.52
N PRO A 23 -15.27 11.57 9.19
CA PRO A 23 -14.38 10.77 8.36
C PRO A 23 -12.94 11.27 8.50
N ARG A 24 -12.01 10.35 8.79
CA ARG A 24 -10.58 10.64 8.95
C ARG A 24 -10.08 11.45 7.74
N PRO A 25 -9.50 12.65 7.94
CA PRO A 25 -9.04 13.49 6.83
C PRO A 25 -7.93 12.79 6.08
N LEU A 26 -7.90 12.83 4.74
CA LEU A 26 -6.83 12.19 3.98
C LEU A 26 -5.46 12.85 4.28
N PRO A 27 -4.35 12.11 4.11
CA PRO A 27 -3.01 12.71 4.17
C PRO A 27 -2.89 13.94 3.28
N LYS A 28 -2.00 14.87 3.68
CA LYS A 28 -1.66 16.05 2.89
C LYS A 28 -1.13 15.59 1.53
N TYR A 29 -1.67 16.17 0.46
CA TYR A 29 -1.23 15.87 -0.89
C TYR A 29 0.19 16.40 -1.12
N GLU A 30 1.00 15.57 -1.76
CA GLU A 30 2.35 15.86 -2.24
C GLU A 30 2.38 15.69 -3.76
N ARG A 31 3.03 16.63 -4.44
CA ARG A 31 3.28 16.52 -5.88
C ARG A 31 4.05 15.21 -6.16
N PRO A 32 3.62 14.38 -7.11
CA PRO A 32 4.32 13.15 -7.44
C PRO A 32 5.79 13.41 -7.81
N LEU A 33 6.68 12.55 -7.32
CA LEU A 33 8.07 12.52 -7.79
C LEU A 33 8.10 12.19 -9.28
N ALA A 34 9.08 12.75 -9.99
CA ALA A 34 9.33 12.40 -11.38
C ALA A 34 9.62 10.89 -11.48
N ARG A 35 9.03 10.22 -12.48
CA ARG A 35 9.29 8.80 -12.75
C ARG A 35 10.69 8.62 -13.32
N THR A 36 11.63 8.30 -12.44
CA THR A 36 13.04 8.11 -12.76
C THR A 36 13.52 6.75 -12.25
N GLN A 37 14.61 6.24 -12.82
CA GLN A 37 15.23 5.02 -12.32
C GLN A 37 15.72 5.19 -10.87
N ILE A 38 16.27 6.34 -10.52
CA ILE A 38 16.75 6.63 -9.15
C ILE A 38 15.86 7.67 -8.50
N GLN A 39 15.40 7.42 -7.27
CA GLN A 39 14.56 8.33 -6.50
C GLN A 39 15.02 8.39 -5.02
N HIS A 40 14.87 9.55 -4.39
CA HIS A 40 14.99 9.70 -2.94
C HIS A 40 13.58 9.69 -2.34
N VAL A 41 13.29 8.66 -1.53
CA VAL A 41 11.93 8.37 -1.09
C VAL A 41 11.89 8.25 0.42
N ARG A 42 10.87 8.86 1.01
CA ARG A 42 10.57 8.67 2.43
C ARG A 42 10.01 7.26 2.60
N THR A 43 10.57 6.51 3.53
CA THR A 43 10.12 5.16 3.88
C THR A 43 9.69 5.08 5.32
N THR A 44 8.69 4.24 5.55
CA THR A 44 8.26 3.76 6.85
C THR A 44 8.32 2.23 6.85
N ALA A 45 7.91 1.58 7.94
CA ALA A 45 7.71 0.14 7.96
C ALA A 45 6.41 -0.21 8.68
N TYR A 46 5.82 -1.33 8.27
CA TYR A 46 4.64 -1.93 8.87
C TYR A 46 4.84 -3.43 9.08
N THR A 47 3.98 -4.05 9.89
CA THR A 47 3.96 -5.51 10.09
C THR A 47 2.52 -6.01 10.21
N ASP A 48 2.29 -7.24 9.75
CA ASP A 48 1.02 -7.95 9.88
C ASP A 48 0.63 -8.24 11.33
N THR A 49 1.61 -8.16 12.24
CA THR A 49 1.40 -8.30 13.69
C THR A 49 0.87 -7.03 14.36
N GLU A 50 0.74 -5.89 13.66
CA GLU A 50 0.08 -4.70 14.19
C GLU A 50 -1.43 -4.89 14.34
N SER A 51 -2.02 -4.23 15.33
CA SER A 51 -3.44 -4.43 15.72
C SER A 51 -4.42 -4.15 14.58
N ASP A 52 -4.03 -3.32 13.63
CA ASP A 52 -4.81 -2.94 12.47
C ASP A 52 -4.65 -3.89 11.27
N HIS A 53 -3.64 -4.77 11.28
CA HIS A 53 -3.46 -5.84 10.28
C HIS A 53 -4.05 -7.19 10.69
N ILE A 54 -4.40 -7.39 11.98
CA ILE A 54 -5.02 -8.63 12.46
C ILE A 54 -6.24 -9.04 11.61
N GLN A 55 -7.00 -8.07 11.10
CA GLN A 55 -8.18 -8.32 10.28
C GLN A 55 -7.85 -8.81 8.84
N TYR A 56 -6.72 -8.41 8.28
CA TYR A 56 -6.30 -8.77 6.92
C TYR A 56 -5.41 -10.01 6.88
N SER A 57 -4.97 -10.48 8.06
CA SER A 57 -3.95 -11.51 8.19
C SER A 57 -2.71 -11.09 7.39
N ASN A 58 -2.00 -12.04 6.82
CA ASN A 58 -0.83 -11.82 5.99
C ASN A 58 -1.16 -11.63 4.49
N HIS A 59 -2.30 -11.06 4.10
CA HIS A 59 -2.65 -10.87 2.67
C HIS A 59 -2.26 -9.48 2.15
N ASN A 60 -1.82 -9.41 0.89
CA ASN A 60 -1.55 -8.15 0.18
C ASN A 60 -2.72 -7.75 -0.73
N ALA A 61 -2.71 -6.52 -1.25
CA ALA A 61 -3.77 -6.00 -2.11
C ALA A 61 -3.86 -6.66 -3.50
N LEU A 62 -2.81 -7.36 -3.94
CA LEU A 62 -2.76 -8.17 -5.16
C LEU A 62 -3.40 -9.56 -5.01
N GLY A 63 -3.80 -9.95 -3.80
CA GLY A 63 -4.44 -11.25 -3.52
C GLY A 63 -3.47 -12.39 -3.17
N GLY A 64 -2.18 -12.08 -3.00
CA GLY A 64 -1.18 -13.00 -2.45
C GLY A 64 -0.97 -12.78 -0.95
N THR A 65 0.08 -13.39 -0.40
CA THR A 65 0.53 -13.13 0.98
C THR A 65 1.69 -12.15 1.02
N LEU A 66 1.81 -11.40 2.11
CA LEU A 66 2.94 -10.53 2.40
C LEU A 66 4.25 -11.35 2.44
N GLN A 67 5.25 -10.90 1.71
CA GLN A 67 6.51 -11.59 1.49
C GLN A 67 7.66 -10.93 2.25
N TYR A 68 8.51 -11.75 2.86
CA TYR A 68 9.81 -11.36 3.40
C TYR A 68 10.82 -12.46 3.07
N GLY A 69 11.41 -12.38 1.87
CA GLY A 69 12.32 -13.37 1.31
C GLY A 69 13.22 -12.77 0.24
N GLN A 70 13.22 -13.33 -0.97
CA GLN A 70 14.02 -12.77 -2.08
C GLN A 70 13.53 -11.39 -2.54
N ILE A 71 12.22 -11.18 -2.50
CA ILE A 71 11.56 -9.89 -2.76
C ILE A 71 10.58 -9.66 -1.62
N HIS A 72 10.68 -8.50 -0.98
CA HIS A 72 9.85 -8.11 0.15
C HIS A 72 8.59 -7.37 -0.34
N SER A 73 7.49 -7.49 0.38
CA SER A 73 6.28 -6.68 0.12
C SER A 73 6.49 -5.21 0.50
N ALA A 74 5.84 -4.32 -0.24
CA ALA A 74 5.81 -2.90 0.05
C ALA A 74 4.43 -2.33 -0.26
N ALA A 75 3.98 -1.41 0.58
CA ALA A 75 2.80 -0.61 0.33
C ALA A 75 3.19 0.76 -0.21
N ALA A 76 2.44 1.27 -1.18
CA ALA A 76 2.63 2.62 -1.71
C ALA A 76 1.30 3.19 -2.23
N ASP A 77 1.31 4.48 -2.59
CA ASP A 77 0.27 5.00 -3.46
C ASP A 77 0.48 4.49 -4.89
N TRP A 78 -0.47 3.72 -5.40
CA TRP A 78 -0.38 3.11 -6.74
C TRP A 78 -0.42 4.11 -7.90
N SER A 79 -0.89 5.35 -7.68
CA SER A 79 -0.74 6.42 -8.67
C SER A 79 0.70 6.94 -8.78
N ARG A 80 1.56 6.66 -7.79
CA ARG A 80 2.98 7.04 -7.80
C ARG A 80 3.87 5.87 -8.17
N TRP A 81 3.65 4.71 -7.55
CA TRP A 81 4.31 3.45 -7.88
C TRP A 81 3.23 2.40 -8.16
N PRO A 82 2.84 2.20 -9.43
CA PRO A 82 1.81 1.24 -9.79
C PRO A 82 2.07 -0.17 -9.26
N ALA A 83 1.00 -0.91 -9.04
CA ALA A 83 1.05 -2.28 -8.55
C ALA A 83 1.99 -3.13 -9.42
N GLY A 84 2.86 -3.89 -8.77
CA GLY A 84 3.91 -4.68 -9.41
C GLY A 84 5.25 -3.94 -9.61
N THR A 85 5.38 -2.67 -9.22
CA THR A 85 6.67 -1.96 -9.27
C THR A 85 7.71 -2.71 -8.42
N ILE A 86 8.87 -3.01 -9.00
CA ILE A 86 10.01 -3.61 -8.32
C ILE A 86 11.10 -2.56 -8.15
N PHE A 87 11.56 -2.38 -6.92
CA PHE A 87 12.67 -1.48 -6.62
C PHE A 87 13.67 -2.11 -5.67
N ARG A 88 14.88 -1.55 -5.67
CA ARG A 88 15.97 -1.89 -4.76
C ARG A 88 16.26 -0.70 -3.86
N ILE A 89 16.44 -0.93 -2.57
CA ILE A 89 17.04 0.08 -1.69
C ILE A 89 18.56 0.02 -1.88
N ARG A 90 19.18 1.10 -2.35
CA ARG A 90 20.60 1.06 -2.76
C ARG A 90 21.54 0.78 -1.60
N GLU A 91 21.21 1.27 -0.41
CA GLU A 91 22.04 1.16 0.77
C GLU A 91 22.03 -0.27 1.36
N THR A 92 20.91 -0.99 1.29
CA THR A 92 20.79 -2.36 1.83
C THR A 92 20.88 -3.44 0.77
N GLY A 93 20.61 -3.11 -0.50
CA GLY A 93 20.50 -4.07 -1.60
C GLY A 93 19.19 -4.87 -1.60
N GLU A 94 18.31 -4.67 -0.60
CA GLU A 94 17.03 -5.38 -0.49
C GLU A 94 16.11 -5.02 -1.64
N LEU A 95 15.42 -6.05 -2.17
CA LEU A 95 14.44 -5.93 -3.23
C LEU A 95 13.03 -5.89 -2.65
N TYR A 96 12.21 -5.02 -3.22
CA TYR A 96 10.83 -4.83 -2.83
C TYR A 96 9.91 -4.81 -4.05
N GLN A 97 8.72 -5.38 -3.88
CA GLN A 97 7.62 -5.26 -4.84
C GLN A 97 6.48 -4.47 -4.20
N VAL A 98 5.97 -3.48 -4.93
CA VAL A 98 4.74 -2.78 -4.56
C VAL A 98 3.55 -3.69 -4.85
N ASP A 99 3.07 -4.37 -3.83
CA ASP A 99 1.94 -5.31 -3.88
C ASP A 99 0.79 -4.92 -2.95
N ASP A 100 0.95 -3.83 -2.20
CA ASP A 100 -0.03 -3.33 -1.26
C ASP A 100 -0.22 -1.81 -1.33
N TYR A 101 -1.27 -1.29 -0.69
CA TYR A 101 -1.53 0.15 -0.54
C TYR A 101 -2.25 0.45 0.77
N GLY A 102 -2.24 1.72 1.20
CA GLY A 102 -2.89 2.12 2.44
C GLY A 102 -3.43 3.55 2.42
N TRP A 103 -4.40 3.80 3.30
CA TRP A 103 -4.96 5.15 3.49
C TRP A 103 -3.87 6.20 3.80
N ALA A 104 -2.84 5.83 4.57
CA ALA A 104 -1.79 6.74 5.02
C ALA A 104 -0.83 7.17 3.90
N LEU A 105 -0.81 6.39 2.82
CA LEU A 105 0.11 6.59 1.70
C LEU A 105 -0.55 7.39 0.57
N SER A 106 -1.88 7.39 0.51
CA SER A 106 -2.64 8.04 -0.56
C SER A 106 -2.41 9.55 -0.62
N GLY A 107 -1.84 10.01 -1.73
CA GLY A 107 -1.43 11.39 -1.95
C GLY A 107 -0.01 11.72 -1.47
N THR A 108 0.81 10.76 -1.04
CA THR A 108 2.15 11.00 -0.46
C THR A 108 3.26 10.31 -1.25
N ASN A 109 4.47 10.85 -1.24
CA ASN A 109 5.68 10.21 -1.78
C ASN A 109 6.36 9.32 -0.73
N THR A 110 5.56 8.50 -0.02
CA THR A 110 6.04 7.55 0.99
C THR A 110 5.81 6.11 0.53
N ILE A 111 6.80 5.25 0.76
CA ILE A 111 6.69 3.80 0.62
C ILE A 111 6.77 3.15 2.02
N ASP A 112 5.84 2.27 2.34
CA ASP A 112 5.82 1.52 3.60
C ASP A 112 6.38 0.11 3.37
N LEU A 113 7.43 -0.26 4.10
CA LEU A 113 8.15 -1.52 3.89
C LEU A 113 7.62 -2.59 4.83
N TYR A 114 7.21 -3.73 4.29
CA TYR A 114 6.80 -4.85 5.14
C TYR A 114 7.98 -5.41 5.93
N LYS A 115 7.75 -5.65 7.23
CA LYS A 115 8.68 -6.34 8.13
C LYS A 115 7.92 -7.44 8.89
N PRO A 116 8.52 -8.63 9.09
CA PRO A 116 7.82 -9.79 9.67
C PRO A 116 7.74 -9.72 11.20
N SER A 117 8.25 -8.66 11.82
CA SER A 117 8.13 -8.43 13.26
C SER A 117 8.19 -6.95 13.61
N ARG A 118 7.56 -6.58 14.73
CA ARG A 118 7.65 -5.23 15.30
C ARG A 118 9.08 -4.82 15.62
N ALA A 119 9.96 -5.75 15.99
CA ALA A 119 11.36 -5.45 16.26
C ALA A 119 12.09 -4.96 15.00
N LEU A 120 11.87 -5.63 13.85
CA LEU A 120 12.43 -5.22 12.57
C LEU A 120 11.76 -3.96 12.00
N MET A 121 10.46 -3.80 12.24
CA MET A 121 9.74 -2.57 11.91
C MET A 121 10.32 -1.37 12.67
N ASN A 122 10.52 -1.50 13.98
CA ASN A 122 11.08 -0.45 14.83
C ASN A 122 12.55 -0.17 14.52
N SER A 123 13.35 -1.21 14.21
CA SER A 123 14.75 -1.01 13.81
C SER A 123 14.87 -0.28 12.47
N TRP A 124 13.89 -0.46 11.58
CA TRP A 124 13.77 0.35 10.36
C TRP A 124 13.32 1.79 10.66
N GLY A 125 12.18 1.98 11.33
CA GLY A 125 11.65 3.32 11.63
C GLY A 125 11.38 4.18 10.39
N VAL A 126 11.26 5.50 10.57
CA VAL A 126 11.03 6.44 9.47
C VAL A 126 12.36 6.98 8.98
N ARG A 127 12.64 6.87 7.67
CA ARG A 127 13.88 7.40 7.06
C ARG A 127 13.72 7.68 5.58
N THR A 128 14.58 8.54 5.03
CA THR A 128 14.67 8.72 3.58
C THR A 128 15.79 7.84 3.04
N VAL A 129 15.52 7.09 1.98
CA VAL A 129 16.49 6.20 1.33
C VAL A 129 16.58 6.49 -0.15
N THR A 130 17.65 6.02 -0.79
CA THR A 130 17.78 6.05 -2.24
C THR A 130 17.26 4.73 -2.81
N ILE A 131 16.18 4.78 -3.58
CA ILE A 131 15.68 3.61 -4.29
C ILE A 131 16.14 3.64 -5.75
N GLU A 132 16.29 2.44 -6.30
CA GLU A 132 16.40 2.20 -7.73
C GLU A 132 15.19 1.41 -8.21
N ASN A 133 14.34 2.04 -9.01
CA ASN A 133 13.21 1.42 -9.69
C ASN A 133 13.74 0.52 -10.82
N LEU A 134 13.70 -0.80 -10.60
CA LEU A 134 14.17 -1.81 -11.55
C LEU A 134 13.11 -2.11 -12.61
N GLN A 135 11.85 -2.10 -12.20
CA GLN A 135 10.70 -2.32 -13.07
C GLN A 135 9.53 -1.50 -12.55
N TRP A 136 8.90 -0.71 -13.42
CA TRP A 136 7.64 -0.06 -13.08
C TRP A 136 6.47 -1.03 -13.22
N GLY A 137 5.51 -0.94 -12.31
CA GLY A 137 4.29 -1.74 -12.32
C GLY A 137 3.29 -1.31 -13.39
N ASP A 138 2.15 -1.98 -13.43
CA ASP A 138 1.10 -1.75 -14.42
C ASP A 138 0.00 -0.81 -13.86
N PRO A 139 -0.13 0.43 -14.39
CA PRO A 139 -1.18 1.36 -13.96
C PRO A 139 -2.60 0.88 -14.32
N ARG A 140 -2.77 0.08 -15.39
CA ARG A 140 -4.08 -0.47 -15.78
C ARG A 140 -4.49 -1.60 -14.84
N GLN A 141 -3.55 -2.47 -14.46
CA GLN A 141 -3.77 -3.46 -13.40
C GLN A 141 -4.12 -2.78 -12.08
N SER A 142 -3.42 -1.69 -11.73
CA SER A 142 -3.73 -0.91 -10.54
C SER A 142 -5.18 -0.42 -10.55
N LEU A 143 -5.64 0.16 -11.66
CA LEU A 143 -7.03 0.61 -11.81
C LEU A 143 -8.05 -0.54 -11.72
N SER A 144 -7.78 -1.70 -12.34
CA SER A 144 -8.72 -2.82 -12.33
C SER A 144 -8.95 -3.35 -10.90
N ILE A 145 -7.92 -3.31 -10.06
CA ILE A 145 -8.00 -3.73 -8.65
C ILE A 145 -8.63 -2.64 -7.77
N LEU A 146 -8.33 -1.36 -8.03
CA LEU A 146 -8.82 -0.24 -7.22
C LEU A 146 -10.29 0.11 -7.50
N ARG A 147 -10.77 -0.01 -8.75
CA ARG A 147 -12.14 0.38 -9.13
C ARG A 147 -13.25 -0.31 -8.31
N PRO A 148 -13.20 -1.64 -8.07
CA PRO A 148 -14.15 -2.31 -7.18
C PRO A 148 -14.10 -1.82 -5.72
N ARG A 149 -13.02 -1.13 -5.32
CA ARG A 149 -12.75 -0.63 -3.96
C ARG A 149 -12.94 0.90 -3.86
N SER A 150 -13.55 1.50 -4.89
CA SER A 150 -13.72 2.95 -5.02
C SER A 150 -14.65 3.58 -3.98
N HIS A 151 -15.31 2.83 -3.11
CA HIS A 151 -16.06 3.40 -1.99
C HIS A 151 -15.14 4.11 -0.97
N TYR A 152 -13.85 3.75 -0.90
CA TYR A 152 -12.89 4.41 -0.03
C TYR A 152 -12.35 5.72 -0.61
N ARG A 153 -12.37 6.80 0.20
CA ARG A 153 -11.88 8.14 -0.24
C ARG A 153 -10.43 8.13 -0.72
N HIS A 154 -9.55 7.38 -0.05
CA HIS A 154 -8.14 7.27 -0.43
C HIS A 154 -7.99 6.51 -1.76
N VAL A 155 -8.79 5.47 -1.98
CA VAL A 155 -8.84 4.75 -3.26
C VAL A 155 -9.36 5.67 -4.39
N LYS A 156 -10.42 6.46 -4.15
CA LYS A 156 -10.90 7.43 -5.15
C LYS A 156 -9.82 8.42 -5.56
N ARG A 157 -9.01 8.92 -4.62
CA ARG A 157 -7.86 9.79 -4.91
C ARG A 157 -6.85 9.08 -5.82
N MET A 158 -6.46 7.85 -5.46
CA MET A 158 -5.51 7.07 -6.27
C MET A 158 -6.04 6.79 -7.69
N ILE A 159 -7.33 6.45 -7.83
CA ILE A 159 -7.98 6.26 -9.13
C ILE A 159 -7.91 7.55 -9.95
N ALA A 160 -8.30 8.69 -9.37
CA ALA A 160 -8.28 9.97 -10.08
C ALA A 160 -6.87 10.35 -10.54
N GLU A 161 -5.85 10.18 -9.71
CA GLU A 161 -4.45 10.44 -10.08
C GLU A 161 -3.93 9.45 -11.13
N LEU A 162 -4.30 8.17 -11.05
CA LEU A 162 -3.97 7.15 -12.06
C LEU A 162 -4.58 7.49 -13.42
N GLU A 163 -5.84 7.94 -13.44
CA GLU A 163 -6.55 8.30 -14.68
C GLU A 163 -5.96 9.57 -15.30
N ASP A 164 -5.65 10.59 -14.49
CA ASP A 164 -5.01 11.84 -14.94
C ASP A 164 -3.60 11.60 -15.52
N ARG A 165 -2.84 10.69 -14.90
CA ARG A 165 -1.45 10.39 -15.28
C ARG A 165 -1.29 9.12 -16.11
N MET A 166 -2.37 8.58 -16.66
CA MET A 166 -2.35 7.28 -17.35
C MET A 166 -1.33 7.26 -18.49
N ASP A 167 -1.27 8.35 -19.27
CA ASP A 167 -0.30 8.48 -20.35
C ASP A 167 1.12 8.45 -19.79
N GLU A 168 1.47 9.33 -18.85
CA GLU A 168 2.80 9.36 -18.20
C GLU A 168 3.19 7.98 -17.63
N LEU A 169 2.26 7.31 -16.94
CA LEU A 169 2.50 6.05 -16.24
C LEU A 169 2.65 4.85 -17.19
N SER A 170 2.02 4.91 -18.37
CA SER A 170 2.09 3.85 -19.38
C SER A 170 3.36 3.90 -20.23
N HIS A 171 4.06 5.04 -20.26
CA HIS A 171 5.32 5.15 -21.01
C HIS A 171 6.48 4.51 -20.24
N PRO A 172 7.38 3.78 -20.92
CA PRO A 172 8.63 3.32 -20.33
C PRO A 172 9.46 4.51 -19.85
N VAL A 173 10.02 4.41 -18.65
CA VAL A 173 11.02 5.39 -18.21
C VAL A 173 12.27 5.15 -19.04
N PRO A 174 12.83 6.17 -19.71
CA PRO A 174 14.09 6.01 -20.43
C PRO A 174 15.13 5.48 -19.45
N ALA A 175 15.76 4.34 -19.78
CA ALA A 175 16.96 3.93 -19.08
C ALA A 175 17.93 5.12 -19.10
N MET A 176 18.57 5.44 -17.97
CA MET A 176 19.66 6.41 -18.02
C MET A 176 20.66 5.87 -19.04
N GLY A 177 20.73 6.50 -20.22
CA GLY A 177 21.81 6.25 -21.15
C GLY A 177 23.13 6.51 -20.43
N PRO A 178 24.26 5.97 -20.91
CA PRO A 178 25.56 6.35 -20.39
C PRO A 178 25.65 7.88 -20.35
N PRO A 179 26.29 8.48 -19.32
CA PRO A 179 26.41 9.93 -19.24
C PRO A 179 26.93 10.45 -20.58
N SER A 180 26.24 11.45 -21.14
CA SER A 180 26.65 12.04 -22.41
C SER A 180 28.14 12.39 -22.35
N PRO A 181 28.95 12.03 -23.37
CA PRO A 181 30.40 12.26 -23.36
C PRO A 181 30.78 13.75 -23.21
N SER A 182 29.83 14.66 -23.40
CA SER A 182 29.99 16.10 -23.21
C SER A 182 30.32 16.54 -21.77
N VAL A 183 30.17 15.69 -20.75
CA VAL A 183 30.57 16.01 -19.36
C VAL A 183 31.96 15.47 -19.00
N MET A 184 32.56 14.59 -19.81
CA MET A 184 33.86 13.96 -19.50
C MET A 184 35.10 14.77 -19.94
N VAL A 185 34.95 15.92 -20.60
CA VAL A 185 36.11 16.72 -21.06
C VAL A 185 36.68 17.63 -19.96
N ALA A 186 36.00 17.82 -18.82
CA ALA A 186 36.47 18.77 -17.79
C ALA A 186 37.25 18.14 -16.61
N ALA A 187 37.35 16.81 -16.50
CA ALA A 187 37.93 16.16 -15.31
C ALA A 187 39.27 15.44 -15.58
N ALA A 188 39.82 15.52 -16.79
CA ALA A 188 41.11 14.91 -17.13
C ALA A 188 42.26 15.92 -17.08
N SER A 189 42.50 16.56 -15.94
CA SER A 189 43.72 17.37 -15.71
C SER A 189 43.97 17.61 -14.22
N SER A 190 44.24 16.54 -13.45
CA SER A 190 45.07 16.63 -12.24
C SER A 190 45.27 15.25 -11.62
N SER A 191 46.37 14.58 -11.97
CA SER A 191 47.06 13.67 -11.05
C SER A 191 48.07 14.48 -10.25
N PRO A 192 48.30 14.13 -8.98
CA PRO A 192 49.55 13.42 -8.73
C PRO A 192 49.41 12.20 -7.81
N THR A 193 50.17 11.19 -8.22
CA THR A 193 50.74 10.06 -7.50
C THR A 193 51.01 10.31 -6.01
N LEU A 194 50.41 9.49 -5.14
CA LEU A 194 51.09 8.95 -3.95
C LEU A 194 50.35 7.70 -3.43
N ALA A 195 51.00 6.54 -3.55
CA ALA A 195 50.64 5.37 -2.77
C ALA A 195 51.12 5.56 -1.31
N PRO A 196 50.43 4.95 -0.33
CA PRO A 196 51.18 4.02 0.52
C PRO A 196 50.38 2.77 0.94
N GLN A 197 51.02 1.63 0.73
CA GLN A 197 51.37 0.61 1.73
C GLN A 197 50.27 0.10 2.69
N LEU A 198 49.83 -1.13 2.43
CA LEU A 198 49.10 -2.00 3.39
C LEU A 198 49.95 -2.28 4.64
N ALA A 199 49.36 -2.07 5.82
CA ALA A 199 49.81 -2.68 7.08
C ALA A 199 48.73 -3.66 7.60
N PRO A 200 49.11 -4.73 8.32
CA PRO A 200 48.20 -5.81 8.71
C PRO A 200 47.35 -5.45 9.93
N ILE A 201 46.11 -5.92 9.94
CA ILE A 201 45.13 -5.76 11.03
C ILE A 201 45.43 -6.81 12.13
N PRO A 202 45.64 -6.44 13.41
CA PRO A 202 45.64 -7.39 14.51
C PRO A 202 44.20 -7.67 14.97
N ALA A 203 43.89 -8.95 15.15
CA ALA A 203 42.66 -9.43 15.76
C ALA A 203 42.74 -9.32 17.29
N THR A 204 41.85 -8.55 17.94
CA THR A 204 41.45 -8.80 19.34
C THR A 204 40.10 -8.19 19.70
N HIS A 205 39.28 -9.02 20.36
CA HIS A 205 38.04 -8.83 21.13
C HIS A 205 37.57 -7.43 21.57
N ALA A 206 36.25 -7.20 21.48
CA ALA A 206 35.39 -6.90 22.63
C ALA A 206 33.89 -6.94 22.25
N VAL A 207 33.10 -7.65 23.06
CA VAL A 207 31.63 -7.63 23.09
C VAL A 207 31.18 -6.37 23.83
N PRO A 208 30.31 -5.51 23.28
CA PRO A 208 29.70 -4.45 24.07
C PRO A 208 28.40 -4.93 24.74
N THR A 209 28.44 -4.85 26.06
CA THR A 209 27.34 -4.97 27.01
C THR A 209 26.21 -3.98 26.72
N ALA A 210 24.97 -4.43 26.91
CA ALA A 210 23.74 -3.67 26.69
C ALA A 210 23.66 -2.34 27.46
N PRO A 211 23.13 -1.26 26.85
CA PRO A 211 22.73 -0.07 27.59
C PRO A 211 21.29 -0.17 28.10
N ALA A 212 21.08 0.49 29.24
CA ALA A 212 19.86 0.51 30.04
C ALA A 212 18.62 1.08 29.33
N ALA A 213 17.46 0.65 29.81
CA ALA A 213 16.13 1.04 29.36
C ALA A 213 15.86 2.55 29.49
N ILE A 214 15.43 3.18 28.40
CA ILE A 214 14.92 4.55 28.32
C ILE A 214 13.37 4.48 28.37
N PRO A 215 12.68 5.39 29.08
CA PRO A 215 11.23 5.31 29.26
C PRO A 215 10.45 5.49 27.95
N VAL A 216 9.44 4.64 27.82
CA VAL A 216 8.52 4.49 26.69
C VAL A 216 7.73 5.78 26.43
N ALA A 217 7.96 6.41 25.28
CA ALA A 217 7.00 7.35 24.70
C ALA A 217 5.86 6.56 24.03
N ARG A 218 4.62 6.93 24.34
CA ARG A 218 3.41 6.30 23.79
C ARG A 218 3.33 6.47 22.27
N PRO A 219 3.06 5.42 21.49
CA PRO A 219 2.83 5.57 20.05
C PRO A 219 1.51 6.28 19.78
N ILE A 220 1.55 7.25 18.87
CA ILE A 220 0.37 7.84 18.24
C ILE A 220 -0.23 6.75 17.36
N ALA A 221 -1.41 6.25 17.72
CA ALA A 221 -2.16 5.28 16.91
C ALA A 221 -2.53 5.90 15.55
N VAL A 222 -1.98 5.36 14.47
CA VAL A 222 -2.33 5.72 13.09
C VAL A 222 -3.33 4.69 12.60
N ALA A 223 -4.63 5.04 12.63
CA ALA A 223 -5.74 4.12 12.34
C ALA A 223 -5.91 3.73 10.85
N SER A 224 -5.52 2.53 10.44
CA SER A 224 -5.86 1.99 9.12
C SER A 224 -7.38 1.90 8.87
N ALA A 225 -7.77 1.89 7.58
CA ALA A 225 -9.14 2.07 7.12
C ALA A 225 -10.12 0.95 7.56
N PRO A 226 -11.43 1.27 7.74
CA PRO A 226 -12.45 0.31 8.15
C PRO A 226 -12.92 -0.63 7.01
N PRO A 227 -13.49 -1.80 7.33
CA PRO A 227 -13.80 -2.88 6.38
C PRO A 227 -14.91 -2.57 5.37
N PRO A 228 -15.02 -3.33 4.26
CA PRO A 228 -16.21 -3.36 3.42
C PRO A 228 -17.35 -4.05 4.17
N GLN A 229 -18.48 -3.38 4.29
CA GLN A 229 -19.70 -3.96 4.84
C GLN A 229 -20.35 -4.85 3.77
N ASN A 230 -20.49 -6.14 4.09
CA ASN A 230 -21.43 -7.12 3.52
C ASN A 230 -21.78 -6.97 2.03
N ALA A 231 -21.07 -7.70 1.17
CA ALA A 231 -21.68 -8.17 -0.07
C ALA A 231 -22.75 -9.24 0.28
N PRO A 232 -23.95 -9.21 -0.33
CA PRO A 232 -24.99 -10.19 -0.06
C PRO A 232 -24.51 -11.59 -0.48
N ARG A 233 -24.58 -12.52 0.48
CA ARG A 233 -24.32 -13.95 0.31
C ARG A 233 -25.24 -14.50 -0.78
N ALA A 234 -24.67 -15.05 -1.85
CA ALA A 234 -25.43 -15.76 -2.87
C ALA A 234 -26.22 -16.90 -2.21
N VAL A 235 -27.55 -16.86 -2.35
CA VAL A 235 -28.45 -17.93 -1.92
C VAL A 235 -28.26 -19.12 -2.86
N PRO A 236 -28.07 -20.35 -2.37
CA PRO A 236 -28.05 -21.52 -3.23
C PRO A 236 -29.44 -21.72 -3.85
N VAL A 237 -29.53 -21.63 -5.17
CA VAL A 237 -30.72 -22.02 -5.94
C VAL A 237 -30.91 -23.52 -5.77
N SER A 238 -31.88 -23.89 -4.96
CA SER A 238 -32.38 -25.26 -4.84
C SER A 238 -32.99 -25.68 -6.18
N SER A 239 -32.29 -26.56 -6.90
CA SER A 239 -32.78 -27.24 -8.09
C SER A 239 -34.06 -28.01 -7.79
N ARG A 240 -35.20 -27.45 -8.21
CA ARG A 240 -36.49 -28.15 -8.25
C ARG A 240 -36.60 -28.87 -9.58
N ARG A 241 -36.53 -30.21 -9.51
CA ARG A 241 -36.98 -31.12 -10.57
C ARG A 241 -38.39 -30.73 -11.02
N THR A 242 -38.55 -30.51 -12.32
CA THR A 242 -39.84 -30.69 -12.99
C THR A 242 -39.62 -31.69 -14.13
N ASN A 243 -40.53 -32.66 -14.19
CA ASN A 243 -40.53 -33.77 -15.15
C ASN A 243 -40.70 -33.28 -16.59
N PRO A 244 -40.16 -34.02 -17.59
CA PRO A 244 -40.44 -33.77 -18.99
C PRO A 244 -41.76 -34.45 -19.39
N LEU A 245 -42.63 -33.71 -20.07
CA LEU A 245 -43.63 -34.29 -20.96
C LEU A 245 -43.25 -33.88 -22.39
N ALA A 246 -43.01 -34.91 -23.19
CA ALA A 246 -42.81 -34.87 -24.63
C ALA A 246 -44.16 -34.79 -25.37
N ASN A 247 -44.04 -34.62 -26.69
CA ASN A 247 -45.06 -34.54 -27.76
C ASN A 247 -45.43 -33.08 -28.11
N ASP A 248 -45.30 -32.57 -29.34
CA ASP A 248 -44.88 -33.12 -30.64
C ASP A 248 -44.60 -31.94 -31.61
N PRO A 249 -44.05 -32.18 -32.83
CA PRO A 249 -43.42 -31.18 -33.70
C PRO A 249 -44.26 -30.75 -34.92
N PHE A 250 -43.63 -29.97 -35.82
CA PHE A 250 -44.04 -29.46 -37.16
C PHE A 250 -44.65 -28.05 -37.21
N PHE A 251 -44.47 -27.21 -38.25
CA PHE A 251 -43.46 -26.92 -39.30
C PHE A 251 -44.09 -25.77 -40.12
N SER A 252 -43.27 -24.87 -40.70
CA SER A 252 -43.63 -23.86 -41.73
C SER A 252 -44.61 -22.75 -41.32
N GLY A 253 -44.47 -21.48 -41.69
CA GLY A 253 -43.68 -20.82 -42.72
C GLY A 253 -44.53 -19.67 -43.31
N SER A 254 -43.87 -18.61 -43.83
CA SER A 254 -44.43 -17.56 -44.73
C SER A 254 -45.45 -16.58 -44.09
N ASN A 255 -45.71 -15.36 -44.54
CA ASN A 255 -45.04 -14.31 -45.32
C ASN A 255 -45.91 -13.04 -45.12
N SER A 256 -45.33 -11.86 -45.32
CA SER A 256 -45.95 -10.67 -45.93
C SER A 256 -47.41 -10.28 -45.64
N ARG A 257 -47.61 -9.17 -44.92
CA ARG A 257 -48.05 -7.85 -45.43
C ARG A 257 -48.26 -6.87 -44.29
#